data_AF-A0A914R997-F1
#
_entry.id   AF-A0A914R997-F1
#
_cell.length_a   1.000
_cell.length_b   1.000
_cell.length_c   1.000
_cell.angle_alpha   90.00
_cell.angle_beta   90.00
_cell.angle_gamma   90.00
#
_symmetry.space_group_name_H-M   'P 1'
#
loop_
_entity.id
_entity.type
_entity.pdbx_description
1 polymer ?
#
loop_
_entity_poly.entity_id
_entity_poly.type
_entity_poly.pdbx_seq_one_letter_code
_entity_poly.pdbx_strand_id
1 'polypeptide(L)' 'LGRCTKTRITLYIRNHAEPVFRPRRPVPYAAIEAAEQELSRLENQGVITKVDYSRWAAPIVLVKKASGN' A
#
# COMPACT_ATOMS: atom_id res chain seq x y z
N LEU A 1 10.69 -12.61 0.53
CA LEU A 1 10.07 -12.17 -0.75
C LEU A 1 11.14 -12.18 -1.83
N GLY A 2 10.78 -12.54 -3.06
CA GLY A 2 11.66 -12.35 -4.21
C GLY A 2 11.46 -10.96 -4.83
N ARG A 3 12.53 -10.34 -5.33
CA ARG A 3 12.47 -9.09 -6.10
C ARG A 3 12.90 -9.36 -7.54
N CYS A 4 12.01 -9.16 -8.50
CA CYS A 4 12.38 -9.26 -9.92
C CYS A 4 13.32 -8.09 -10.29
N THR A 5 14.53 -8.40 -10.74
CA THR A 5 15.52 -7.42 -11.21
C THR A 5 15.61 -7.34 -12.73
N LYS A 6 14.96 -8.28 -13.44
CA LYS A 6 15.06 -8.42 -14.90
C LYS A 6 14.27 -7.36 -15.67
N THR A 7 13.22 -6.81 -15.07
CA THR A 7 12.30 -5.90 -15.76
C THR A 7 11.85 -4.78 -14.83
N ARG A 8 11.81 -3.56 -15.38
CA ARG A 8 11.15 -2.41 -14.78
C ARG A 8 9.94 -2.07 -15.62
N ILE A 9 8.85 -1.67 -14.95
CA ILE A 9 7.58 -1.37 -15.61
C ILE A 9 7.28 0.10 -15.38
N THR A 10 6.83 0.77 -16.45
CA THR A 10 6.26 2.12 -16.39
C THR A 10 4.76 2.01 -16.55
N LEU A 11 4.00 2.62 -15.65
CA LEU A 11 2.54 2.68 -15.74
C LEU A 11 2.13 3.94 -16.51
N TYR A 12 1.39 3.76 -17.60
CA TYR A 12 0.80 4.86 -18.36
C TYR A 12 -0.60 5.14 -17.86
N ILE A 13 -0.86 6.41 -17.56
CA ILE A 13 -2.18 6.88 -17.14
C ILE A 13 -2.97 7.29 -18.39
N ARG A 14 -4.30 7.09 -18.36
CA ARG A 14 -5.19 7.51 -19.45
C ARG A 14 -5.11 9.03 -19.65
N ASN A 15 -5.25 9.47 -20.90
CA ASN A 15 -5.34 10.89 -21.23
C ASN A 15 -6.50 11.53 -20.44
N HIS A 16 -6.25 12.71 -19.86
CA HIS A 16 -7.19 13.47 -19.02
C HIS A 16 -7.62 12.82 -17.70
N ALA A 17 -6.89 11.81 -17.20
CA ALA A 17 -7.16 11.31 -15.86
C ALA A 17 -6.80 12.35 -14.79
N GLU A 18 -7.77 12.70 -13.96
CA GLU A 18 -7.56 13.61 -12.85
C GLU A 18 -7.14 12.84 -11.58
N PRO A 19 -6.18 13.38 -10.80
CA PRO A 19 -5.79 12.78 -9.54
C PRO A 19 -6.90 12.82 -8.52
N VAL A 20 -7.14 11.68 -7.86
CA VAL A 20 -8.14 11.56 -6.79
C VAL A 20 -7.44 11.27 -5.47
N PHE A 21 -7.70 12.12 -4.48
CA PHE A 21 -7.27 11.93 -3.11
C PHE A 21 -8.45 11.51 -2.24
N ARG A 22 -8.47 10.25 -1.79
CA ARG A 22 -9.49 9.74 -0.87
C ARG A 22 -8.94 9.67 0.56
N PRO A 23 -9.71 10.13 1.57
CA PRO A 23 -9.29 10.05 2.96
C PRO A 23 -9.17 8.58 3.41
N ARG A 24 -8.33 8.35 4.44
CA ARG A 24 -8.15 7.01 5.02
C ARG A 24 -9.46 6.49 5.62
N ARG A 25 -9.69 5.18 5.52
CA ARG A 25 -10.75 4.52 6.27
C ARG A 25 -10.32 4.34 7.74
N PRO A 26 -11.25 4.44 8.71
CA PRO A 26 -10.95 4.10 10.10
C PRO A 26 -10.48 2.64 10.21
N VAL A 27 -9.40 2.43 10.95
CA VAL A 27 -8.88 1.09 11.26
C VAL A 27 -9.44 0.68 12.63
N PRO A 28 -10.05 -0.51 12.76
CA PRO A 28 -10.51 -1.01 14.05
C PRO A 28 -9.36 -1.07 15.05
N TYR A 29 -9.61 -0.69 16.31
CA TYR A 29 -8.58 -0.62 17.35
C TYR A 29 -7.76 -1.91 17.49
N ALA A 30 -8.44 -3.06 17.51
CA ALA A 30 -7.81 -4.38 17.61
C ALA A 30 -6.90 -4.75 16.41
N ALA A 31 -6.98 -4.02 15.30
CA ALA A 31 -6.20 -4.25 14.10
C ALA A 31 -5.06 -3.25 13.88
N ILE A 32 -4.93 -2.22 14.74
CA ILE A 32 -3.93 -1.16 14.59
C ILE A 32 -2.51 -1.75 14.62
N GLU A 33 -2.19 -2.50 15.67
CA GLU A 33 -0.85 -3.06 15.86
C GLU A 33 -0.46 -4.01 14.70
N ALA A 34 -1.37 -4.89 14.29
CA ALA A 34 -1.14 -5.80 13.17
C ALA A 34 -0.91 -5.04 11.85
N ALA A 35 -1.63 -3.93 11.63
CA ALA A 35 -1.45 -3.10 10.46
C ALA A 35 -0.08 -2.40 10.46
N GLU A 36 0.33 -1.83 11.59
CA GLU A 36 1.61 -1.13 11.74
C GLU A 36 2.80 -2.08 11.56
N GLN A 37 2.71 -3.28 12.14
CA GLN A 37 3.74 -4.33 11.97
C GLN A 37 3.89 -4.73 10.49
N GLU A 38 2.77 -4.93 9.78
CA GLU A 38 2.81 -5.33 8.37
C GLU A 38 3.34 -4.20 7.47
N LEU A 39 2.92 -2.95 7.70
CA LEU A 39 3.44 -1.79 6.97
C LEU A 39 4.95 -1.63 7.20
N SER A 40 5.41 -1.76 8.45
CA SER A 40 6.83 -1.69 8.79
C SER A 40 7.63 -2.82 8.13
N ARG A 41 7.09 -4.04 8.11
CA ARG A 41 7.70 -5.19 7.42
C ARG A 41 7.87 -4.93 5.92
N LEU A 42 6.85 -4.36 5.26
CA LEU A 42 6.89 -4.03 3.83
C LEU A 42 7.87 -2.89 3.52
N GLU A 43 7.94 -1.87 4.38
CA GLU A 43 8.89 -0.76 4.27
C GLU A 43 10.33 -1.27 4.42
N ASN A 44 10.61 -2.09 5.44
CA ASN A 44 11.93 -2.70 5.66
C ASN A 44 12.37 -3.61 4.50
N GLN A 45 11.42 -4.23 3.81
CA GLN A 45 11.69 -5.05 2.61
C GLN A 45 11.82 -4.22 1.32
N GLY A 46 11.64 -2.90 1.41
CA GLY A 46 11.70 -1.98 0.26
C GLY A 46 10.55 -2.15 -0.73
N VAL A 47 9.43 -2.74 -0.30
CA VAL A 47 8.23 -2.94 -1.14
C VAL A 47 7.42 -1.65 -1.23
N ILE A 48 7.31 -0.92 -0.12
CA ILE A 48 6.66 0.40 -0.04
C ILE A 48 7.65 1.43 0.51
N THR A 49 7.35 2.70 0.28
CA THR A 49 8.13 3.84 0.80
C THR A 49 7.19 4.93 1.27
N LYS A 50 7.62 5.70 2.28
CA LYS A 50 6.89 6.89 2.73
C LYS A 50 6.98 7.99 1.68
N VAL A 51 5.90 8.76 1.56
CA VAL A 51 5.80 9.92 0.68
C VAL A 51 5.14 11.04 1.46
N ASP A 52 5.74 12.23 1.49
CA ASP A 52 5.22 13.37 2.25
C ASP A 52 3.95 13.96 1.61
N TYR A 53 3.93 14.01 0.27
CA TYR A 53 2.82 14.60 -0.50
C TYR A 53 2.51 13.78 -1.75
N SER A 54 1.22 13.54 -1.98
CA SER A 54 0.73 12.90 -3.20
C SER A 54 -0.61 13.50 -3.61
N ARG A 55 -0.77 13.75 -4.92
CA ARG A 55 -2.09 14.11 -5.48
C ARG A 55 -3.06 12.92 -5.51
N TRP A 56 -2.53 11.70 -5.43
CA TRP A 56 -3.29 10.45 -5.44
C TRP A 56 -3.28 9.81 -4.06
N ALA A 57 -4.44 9.39 -3.56
CA ALA A 57 -4.54 8.57 -2.36
C ALA A 57 -5.73 7.63 -2.44
N ALA A 58 -5.52 6.38 -2.07
CA ALA A 58 -6.55 5.37 -1.93
C ALA A 58 -6.54 4.82 -0.49
N PRO A 59 -7.71 4.56 0.12
CA PRO A 59 -7.78 3.98 1.44
C PRO A 59 -7.32 2.52 1.43
N ILE A 60 -6.55 2.12 2.44
CA ILE A 60 -6.18 0.73 2.68
C ILE A 60 -7.31 0.03 3.45
N VAL A 61 -7.55 -1.24 3.14
CA VAL A 61 -8.48 -2.12 3.86
C VAL A 61 -7.71 -3.33 4.37
N LEU A 62 -7.85 -3.63 5.66
CA LEU A 62 -7.21 -4.78 6.29
C LEU A 62 -8.14 -5.98 6.21
N VAL A 63 -7.64 -7.09 5.68
CA VAL A 63 -8.37 -8.36 5.62
C VAL A 63 -7.53 -9.42 6.29
N LYS A 64 -8.02 -9.97 7.40
CA LYS A 64 -7.40 -11.13 8.04
C LYS A 64 -7.71 -12.36 7.19
N LYS A 65 -6.72 -12.87 6.47
CA LYS A 65 -6.84 -14.14 5.77
C LYS A 65 -6.95 -15.27 6.80
N ALA A 66 -7.86 -16.23 6.59
CA ALA A 66 -7.81 -17.48 7.32
C ALA A 66 -6.44 -18.15 7.08
N SER A 67 -5.89 -18.83 8.09
CA SER A 67 -4.61 -19.53 7.95
C SER A 67 -4.68 -20.49 6.77
N GLY A 68 -3.91 -20.22 5.73
CA GLY A 68 -3.64 -21.16 4.66
C GLY A 68 -2.28 -21.78 4.94
N ASN A 69 -2.22 -23.12 4.94
CA ASN A 69 -0.96 -23.85 4.90
C ASN A 69 -0.10 -23.40 3.71
#